data_AF-A0A7S1WU92-F1
#
_entry.id   AF-A0A7S1WU92-F1
#
_cell.length_a   1.000
_cell.length_b   1.000
_cell.length_c   1.000
_cell.angle_alpha   90.00
_cell.angle_beta   90.00
_cell.angle_gamma   90.00
#
_symmetry.space_group_name_H-M   'P 1'
#
loop_
_entity.id
_entity.type
_entity.pdbx_description
1 polymer ?
#
loop_
_entity_poly.entity_id
_entity_poly.type
_entity_poly.pdbx_seq_one_letter_code
_entity_poly.pdbx_strand_id
1 'polypeptide(L)'
;AEVRLAQQLAPALAAMCEQCDAELFMVLPRIVWLRFLVNPEEQAEFLGDILPHRFALSKPQEGDEPIAKPQRCLDPEVLCLLERFQEVRRLIAGPGSKGEAEQAKAAWATLVRRVVNGVHQGPVNSEDRSEIPLTPGAQEAVDGLVLELERWSIELQRHCPEDWNQCSAILVRCLVGGDTVRQRQKEVPFRV
;
A
#
# COMPACT_ATOMS: atom_id res chain seq x y z
N ALA A 1 -1.16 -11.52 -0.47
CA ALA A 1 0.04 -11.82 -1.30
C ALA A 1 0.98 -10.61 -1.35
N GLU A 2 0.46 -9.40 -1.55
CA GLU A 2 1.30 -8.23 -1.84
C GLU A 2 2.10 -7.68 -0.66
N VAL A 3 1.60 -7.76 0.56
CA VAL A 3 2.38 -7.31 1.73
C VAL A 3 3.58 -8.24 1.99
N ARG A 4 3.53 -9.51 1.56
CA ARG A 4 4.71 -10.40 1.54
C ARG A 4 5.69 -10.04 0.43
N LEU A 5 5.19 -9.59 -0.73
CA LEU A 5 6.06 -9.01 -1.76
C LEU A 5 6.75 -7.76 -1.21
N ALA A 6 6.05 -6.95 -0.40
CA ALA A 6 6.67 -5.81 0.27
C ALA A 6 7.80 -6.22 1.24
N GLN A 7 7.62 -7.31 2.00
CA GLN A 7 8.70 -7.86 2.86
C GLN A 7 9.92 -8.32 2.04
N GLN A 8 9.72 -8.89 0.86
CA GLN A 8 10.83 -9.26 -0.05
C GLN A 8 11.54 -8.03 -0.63
N LEU A 9 10.78 -6.97 -0.91
CA LEU A 9 11.31 -5.73 -1.49
C LEU A 9 12.00 -4.85 -0.46
N ALA A 10 11.59 -4.93 0.81
CA ALA A 10 12.14 -4.14 1.90
C ALA A 10 12.32 -5.03 3.14
N PRO A 11 13.51 -5.63 3.34
CA PRO A 11 13.80 -6.50 4.47
C PRO A 11 13.55 -5.86 5.85
N ALA A 12 13.66 -4.53 5.93
CA ALA A 12 13.29 -3.77 7.12
C ALA A 12 11.83 -4.03 7.55
N LEU A 13 10.90 -4.22 6.62
CA LEU A 13 9.51 -4.57 6.93
C LEU A 13 9.39 -5.96 7.56
N ALA A 14 10.19 -6.93 7.10
CA ALA A 14 10.22 -8.26 7.71
C ALA A 14 10.77 -8.19 9.13
N ALA A 15 11.87 -7.45 9.35
CA ALA A 15 12.44 -7.22 10.67
C ALA A 15 11.44 -6.54 11.63
N MET A 16 10.72 -5.51 11.16
CA MET A 16 9.65 -4.87 11.95
C MET A 16 8.55 -5.85 12.36
N CYS A 17 8.16 -6.78 11.47
CA CYS A 17 7.16 -7.80 11.78
C CYS A 17 7.67 -8.81 12.82
N GLU A 18 8.92 -9.27 12.70
CA GLU A 18 9.53 -10.24 13.62
C GLU A 18 9.74 -9.66 15.03
N GLN A 19 10.13 -8.38 15.09
CA GLN A 19 10.44 -7.69 16.34
C GLN A 19 9.23 -7.01 16.98
N CYS A 20 8.05 -7.07 16.33
CA CYS A 20 6.87 -6.30 16.74
C CYS A 20 7.18 -4.82 16.92
N ASP A 21 7.94 -4.25 15.98
CA ASP A 21 8.38 -2.85 16.03
C ASP A 21 7.17 -1.90 15.96
N ALA A 22 7.17 -0.86 16.79
CA ALA A 22 6.13 0.17 16.78
C ALA A 22 6.08 0.93 15.45
N GLU A 23 7.20 1.06 14.73
CA GLU A 23 7.24 1.66 13.39
C GLU A 23 6.38 0.92 12.38
N LEU A 24 6.07 -0.36 12.61
CA LEU A 24 5.17 -1.14 11.76
C LEU A 24 3.79 -0.48 11.63
N PHE A 25 3.29 0.12 12.72
CA PHE A 25 2.00 0.82 12.72
C PHE A 25 2.03 2.14 11.95
N MET A 26 3.22 2.71 11.72
CA MET A 26 3.41 3.89 10.87
C MET A 26 3.53 3.52 9.39
N VAL A 27 4.08 2.33 9.10
CA VAL A 27 4.33 1.84 7.74
C VAL A 27 3.11 1.17 7.11
N LEU A 28 2.34 0.38 7.88
CA LEU A 28 1.17 -0.34 7.37
C LEU A 28 0.10 0.55 6.71
N PRO A 29 -0.34 1.68 7.32
CA PRO A 29 -1.29 2.58 6.67
C PRO A 29 -0.78 3.10 5.32
N ARG A 30 0.52 3.39 5.22
CA ARG A 30 1.14 3.88 3.98
C ARG A 30 1.13 2.81 2.89
N ILE A 31 1.40 1.55 3.25
CA ILE A 31 1.31 0.40 2.33
C ILE A 31 -0.14 0.19 1.86
N VAL A 32 -1.12 0.32 2.77
CA VAL A 32 -2.55 0.24 2.43
C VAL A 32 -2.94 1.32 1.42
N TRP A 33 -2.54 2.56 1.64
CA TRP A 33 -2.76 3.63 0.67
C TRP A 33 -2.06 3.37 -0.66
N LEU A 34 -0.80 2.94 -0.64
CA LEU A 34 -0.07 2.60 -1.85
C LEU A 34 -0.76 1.48 -2.64
N ARG A 35 -1.33 0.48 -1.95
CA ARG A 35 -2.14 -0.59 -2.56
C ARG A 35 -3.39 -0.03 -3.22
N PHE A 36 -4.12 0.87 -2.55
CA PHE A 36 -5.27 1.55 -3.14
C PHE A 36 -4.89 2.34 -4.40
N LEU A 37 -3.76 3.04 -4.40
CA LEU A 37 -3.31 3.80 -5.57
C LEU A 37 -3.00 2.92 -6.78
N VAL A 38 -2.57 1.67 -6.57
CA VAL A 38 -2.39 0.70 -7.65
C VAL A 38 -3.73 0.18 -8.18
N ASN A 39 -4.64 -0.19 -7.28
CA ASN A 39 -5.94 -0.78 -7.63
C ASN A 39 -7.09 -0.15 -6.82
N PRO A 40 -7.58 1.04 -7.23
CA PRO A 40 -8.59 1.78 -6.47
C PRO A 40 -9.90 1.01 -6.32
N GLU A 41 -10.33 0.31 -7.38
CA GLU A 41 -11.59 -0.44 -7.40
C GLU A 41 -11.62 -1.56 -6.36
N GLU A 42 -10.50 -2.25 -6.16
CA GLU A 42 -10.41 -3.37 -5.20
C GLU A 42 -10.33 -2.89 -3.74
N GLN A 43 -9.85 -1.67 -3.50
CA GLN A 43 -9.54 -1.17 -2.15
C GLN A 43 -10.48 -0.06 -1.69
N ALA A 44 -11.27 0.53 -2.60
CA ALA A 44 -12.21 1.61 -2.27
C ALA A 44 -13.28 1.16 -1.28
N GLU A 45 -13.69 -0.11 -1.31
CA GLU A 45 -14.63 -0.67 -0.34
C GLU A 45 -14.03 -0.64 1.08
N PHE A 46 -12.86 -1.26 1.23
CA PHE A 46 -12.14 -1.27 2.51
C PHE A 46 -11.83 0.14 3.03
N LEU A 47 -11.26 1.01 2.19
CA LEU A 47 -10.89 2.36 2.62
C LEU A 47 -12.11 3.23 2.92
N GLY A 48 -13.21 3.09 2.18
CA GLY A 48 -14.40 3.88 2.51
C GLY A 48 -15.20 3.35 3.70
N ASP A 49 -14.94 2.13 4.17
CA ASP A 49 -15.47 1.68 5.46
C ASP A 49 -14.73 2.36 6.62
N ILE A 50 -13.41 2.60 6.46
CA ILE A 50 -12.56 3.27 7.47
C ILE A 50 -12.56 4.80 7.32
N LEU A 51 -12.77 5.32 6.11
CA LEU A 51 -12.76 6.75 5.77
C LEU A 51 -14.01 7.12 4.94
N PRO A 52 -15.22 6.96 5.47
CA PRO A 52 -16.46 7.16 4.72
C PRO A 52 -16.59 8.55 4.09
N HIS A 53 -16.03 9.57 4.74
CA HIS A 53 -16.05 10.95 4.23
C HIS A 53 -15.21 11.16 2.97
N ARG A 54 -14.23 10.28 2.69
CA ARG A 54 -13.40 10.32 1.46
C ARG A 54 -13.98 9.48 0.31
N PHE A 55 -14.96 8.63 0.61
CA PHE A 55 -15.53 7.62 -0.29
C PHE A 55 -17.05 7.62 -0.21
N ALA A 56 -17.66 8.80 -0.35
CA ALA A 56 -19.09 8.99 -0.18
C ALA A 56 -19.88 8.07 -1.13
N LEU A 57 -20.90 7.39 -0.59
CA LEU A 57 -21.85 6.67 -1.43
C LEU A 57 -22.69 7.68 -2.20
N SER A 58 -22.70 7.55 -3.54
CA SER A 58 -23.63 8.32 -4.37
C SER A 58 -25.05 8.02 -3.91
N LYS A 59 -25.80 9.07 -3.54
CA LYS A 59 -27.22 8.89 -3.21
C LYS A 59 -27.93 8.38 -4.47
N PRO A 60 -28.79 7.34 -4.38
CA PRO A 60 -29.58 6.91 -5.52
C PRO A 60 -30.37 8.11 -6.04
N GLN A 61 -30.28 8.40 -7.33
CA GLN A 61 -31.17 9.38 -7.94
C GLN A 61 -32.59 8.81 -7.88
N GLU A 62 -33.56 9.62 -7.43
CA GLU A 62 -34.97 9.25 -7.47
C GLU A 62 -35.36 8.93 -8.93
N GLY A 63 -35.43 7.64 -9.26
CA GLY A 63 -35.75 7.16 -10.62
C GLY A 63 -34.81 6.08 -11.17
N ASP A 64 -33.65 5.83 -10.56
CA ASP A 64 -32.77 4.76 -11.01
C ASP A 64 -33.33 3.37 -10.63
N GLU A 65 -33.37 2.46 -11.61
CA GLU A 65 -33.75 1.07 -11.35
C GLU A 65 -32.75 0.39 -10.39
N PRO A 66 -33.22 -0.44 -9.44
CA PRO A 66 -32.43 -0.95 -8.31
C PRO A 66 -31.35 -2.00 -8.65
N ILE A 67 -30.84 -2.05 -9.89
CA ILE A 67 -29.98 -3.14 -10.35
C ILE A 67 -28.48 -2.78 -10.30
N ALA A 68 -28.11 -1.49 -10.34
CA ALA A 68 -26.70 -1.09 -10.31
C ALA A 68 -26.13 -1.06 -8.89
N LYS A 69 -24.94 -1.64 -8.68
CA LYS A 69 -24.21 -1.54 -7.40
C LYS A 69 -23.95 -0.06 -7.08
N PRO A 70 -24.12 0.38 -5.82
CA PRO A 70 -23.84 1.76 -5.44
C PRO A 70 -22.38 2.10 -5.74
N GLN A 71 -22.16 3.11 -6.58
CA GLN A 71 -20.83 3.59 -6.93
C GLN A 71 -20.37 4.63 -5.90
N ARG A 72 -19.20 4.38 -5.29
CA ARG A 72 -18.56 5.33 -4.38
C ARG A 72 -17.99 6.48 -5.20
N CYS A 73 -18.31 7.70 -4.80
CA CYS A 73 -17.70 8.91 -5.31
C CYS A 73 -16.43 9.18 -4.52
N LEU A 74 -15.31 9.36 -5.21
CA LEU A 74 -14.03 9.69 -4.59
C LEU A 74 -13.98 11.19 -4.30
N ASP A 75 -13.53 11.54 -3.09
CA ASP A 75 -13.26 12.92 -2.71
C ASP A 75 -12.19 13.56 -3.64
N PRO A 76 -12.29 14.86 -3.97
CA PRO A 76 -11.33 15.51 -4.85
C PRO A 76 -9.87 15.39 -4.41
N GLU A 77 -9.58 15.37 -3.09
CA GLU A 77 -8.20 15.19 -2.64
C GLU A 77 -7.67 13.78 -2.93
N VAL A 78 -8.53 12.75 -2.89
CA VAL A 78 -8.16 11.37 -3.25
C VAL A 78 -7.87 11.28 -4.75
N LEU A 79 -8.65 11.99 -5.59
CA LEU A 79 -8.40 12.09 -7.02
C LEU A 79 -7.05 12.76 -7.31
N CYS A 80 -6.73 13.87 -6.63
CA CYS A 80 -5.42 14.51 -6.75
C CYS A 80 -4.26 13.58 -6.33
N LEU A 81 -4.45 12.78 -5.28
CA LEU A 81 -3.45 11.79 -4.86
C LEU A 81 -3.23 10.71 -5.93
N LEU A 82 -4.30 10.23 -6.56
CA LEU A 82 -4.23 9.28 -7.68
C LEU A 82 -3.46 9.87 -8.88
N GLU A 83 -3.77 11.10 -9.27
CA GLU A 83 -3.06 11.80 -10.34
C GLU A 83 -1.56 11.93 -10.04
N ARG A 84 -1.21 12.33 -8.82
CA ARG A 84 0.19 12.44 -8.37
C ARG A 84 0.90 11.10 -8.41
N PHE A 85 0.24 10.03 -7.96
CA PHE A 85 0.79 8.68 -8.04
C PHE A 85 1.08 8.25 -9.48
N GLN A 86 0.18 8.53 -10.42
CA GLN A 86 0.40 8.21 -11.84
C GLN A 86 1.55 9.02 -12.44
N GLU A 87 1.72 10.28 -12.05
CA GLU A 87 2.89 11.08 -12.44
C GLU A 87 4.19 10.46 -11.91
N VAL A 88 4.24 10.11 -10.62
CA VAL A 88 5.41 9.48 -10.01
C VAL A 88 5.76 8.15 -10.68
N ARG A 89 4.75 7.32 -11.01
CA ARG A 89 4.97 6.08 -11.77
C ARG A 89 5.60 6.32 -13.13
N ARG A 90 5.13 7.35 -13.87
CA ARG A 90 5.70 7.72 -15.17
C ARG A 90 7.15 8.20 -15.03
N LEU A 91 7.46 8.98 -14.00
CA LEU A 91 8.82 9.45 -13.71
C LEU A 91 9.78 8.30 -13.36
N ILE A 92 9.34 7.32 -12.56
CA ILE A 92 10.16 6.14 -12.22
C ILE A 92 10.40 5.26 -13.45
N ALA A 93 9.38 5.09 -14.31
CA ALA A 93 9.49 4.26 -15.50
C ALA A 93 10.55 4.77 -16.50
N GLY A 94 10.71 6.09 -16.60
CA GLY A 94 11.65 6.74 -17.51
C GLY A 94 11.36 6.49 -19.00
N PRO A 95 12.02 7.22 -19.92
CA PRO A 95 11.89 6.99 -21.34
C PRO A 95 12.64 5.71 -21.75
N GLY A 96 11.93 4.70 -22.28
CA GLY A 96 12.54 3.51 -22.90
C GLY A 96 12.49 2.21 -22.08
N SER A 97 11.69 2.15 -21.03
CA SER A 97 11.52 0.93 -20.23
C SER A 97 10.77 -0.18 -21.00
N LYS A 98 11.18 -1.42 -20.75
CA LYS A 98 10.73 -2.63 -21.45
C LYS A 98 9.33 -3.08 -20.98
N GLY A 99 8.30 -2.37 -21.41
CA GLY A 99 6.89 -2.75 -21.23
C GLY A 99 6.25 -2.32 -19.91
N GLU A 100 4.93 -2.14 -19.95
CA GLU A 100 4.11 -1.59 -18.86
C GLU A 100 4.16 -2.42 -17.56
N ALA A 101 4.19 -3.75 -17.67
CA ALA A 101 4.21 -4.64 -16.51
C ALA A 101 5.53 -4.53 -15.71
N GLU A 102 6.68 -4.49 -16.37
CA GLU A 102 7.98 -4.32 -15.71
C GLU A 102 8.11 -2.91 -15.12
N GLN A 103 7.59 -1.90 -15.81
CA GLN A 103 7.52 -0.53 -15.28
C GLN A 103 6.68 -0.47 -14.01
N ALA A 104 5.49 -1.08 -14.01
CA ALA A 104 4.62 -1.14 -12.85
C ALA A 104 5.31 -1.83 -11.67
N LYS A 105 6.00 -2.94 -11.93
CA LYS A 105 6.76 -3.70 -10.93
C LYS A 105 7.94 -2.89 -10.36
N ALA A 106 8.70 -2.21 -11.22
CA ALA A 106 9.81 -1.36 -10.79
C ALA A 106 9.33 -0.16 -9.95
N ALA A 107 8.26 0.52 -10.40
CA ALA A 107 7.67 1.62 -9.67
C ALA A 107 7.13 1.17 -8.30
N TRP A 108 6.43 0.03 -8.26
CA TRP A 108 5.96 -0.57 -7.01
C TRP A 108 7.13 -0.89 -6.06
N ALA A 109 8.18 -1.53 -6.56
CA ALA A 109 9.36 -1.87 -5.77
C ALA A 109 10.02 -0.65 -5.12
N THR A 110 10.22 0.41 -5.92
CA THR A 110 10.81 1.67 -5.46
C THR A 110 9.93 2.35 -4.42
N LEU A 111 8.62 2.44 -4.66
CA LEU A 111 7.70 3.11 -3.74
C LEU A 111 7.56 2.36 -2.42
N VAL A 112 7.48 1.03 -2.45
CA VAL A 112 7.45 0.21 -1.23
C VAL A 112 8.71 0.39 -0.41
N ARG A 113 9.90 0.30 -1.04
CA ARG A 113 11.17 0.54 -0.35
C ARG A 113 11.17 1.92 0.31
N ARG A 114 10.73 2.96 -0.39
CA ARG A 114 10.70 4.32 0.15
C ARG A 114 9.69 4.49 1.30
N VAL A 115 8.51 3.88 1.19
CA VAL A 115 7.48 3.91 2.23
C VAL A 115 7.95 3.24 3.53
N VAL A 116 8.69 2.13 3.40
CA VAL A 116 9.21 1.35 4.54
C VAL A 116 10.41 2.04 5.18
N ASN A 117 11.35 2.53 4.37
CA ASN A 117 12.61 3.09 4.86
C ASN A 117 12.52 4.59 5.22
N GLY A 118 11.46 5.28 4.78
CA GLY A 118 11.26 6.72 4.98
C GLY A 118 12.11 7.60 4.05
N VAL A 119 11.89 8.91 4.13
CA VAL A 119 12.49 9.94 3.25
C VAL A 119 13.96 10.26 3.60
N HIS A 120 14.38 9.98 4.83
CA HIS A 120 15.68 10.44 5.36
C HIS A 120 16.81 9.44 5.20
N GLN A 121 16.51 8.21 4.77
CA GLN A 121 17.58 7.31 4.35
C GLN A 121 18.14 7.87 3.05
N GLY A 122 19.40 8.34 3.12
CA GLY A 122 20.17 8.75 1.95
C GLY A 122 20.28 7.62 0.93
N PRO A 123 20.99 7.82 -0.20
CA PRO A 123 21.16 6.76 -1.20
C PRO A 123 21.63 5.49 -0.48
N VAL A 124 20.79 4.45 -0.50
CA VAL A 124 21.02 3.20 0.22
C VAL A 124 22.42 2.74 -0.15
N ASN A 125 23.27 2.52 0.87
CA ASN A 125 24.66 2.12 0.65
C ASN A 125 24.69 0.98 -0.37
N SER A 126 25.51 1.16 -1.41
CA SER A 126 25.43 0.60 -2.77
C SER A 126 25.58 -0.92 -2.93
N GLU A 127 25.31 -1.71 -1.90
CA GLU A 127 25.44 -3.16 -1.97
C GLU A 127 24.24 -3.83 -2.65
N ASP A 128 23.06 -3.21 -2.66
CA ASP A 128 21.93 -3.69 -3.45
C ASP A 128 22.04 -3.18 -4.90
N ARG A 129 22.84 -3.90 -5.70
CA ARG A 129 23.11 -3.66 -7.13
C ARG A 129 21.86 -3.61 -8.03
N SER A 130 20.67 -3.87 -7.50
CA SER A 130 19.43 -3.96 -8.26
C SER A 130 18.67 -2.63 -8.41
N GLU A 131 19.08 -1.57 -7.71
CA GLU A 131 18.36 -0.29 -7.78
C GLU A 131 18.78 0.54 -9.00
N ILE A 132 17.81 0.83 -9.86
CA ILE A 132 17.98 1.81 -10.94
C ILE A 132 18.05 3.19 -10.29
N PRO A 133 19.13 3.97 -10.50
CA PRO A 133 19.22 5.32 -9.97
C PRO A 133 18.08 6.18 -10.51
N LEU A 134 17.31 6.80 -9.61
CA LEU A 134 16.30 7.76 -9.98
C LEU A 134 16.94 9.06 -10.45
N THR A 135 16.29 9.73 -11.41
CA THR A 135 16.65 11.12 -11.71
C THR A 135 16.31 12.00 -10.49
N PRO A 136 16.99 13.15 -10.30
CA PRO A 136 16.70 14.04 -9.18
C PRO A 136 15.21 14.43 -9.08
N GLY A 137 14.57 14.71 -10.23
CA GLY A 137 13.14 15.03 -10.27
C GLY A 137 12.24 13.84 -9.92
N ALA A 138 12.59 12.62 -10.33
CA ALA A 138 11.85 11.42 -9.93
C ALA A 138 12.01 11.15 -8.42
N GLN A 139 13.20 11.37 -7.87
CA GLN A 139 13.45 11.23 -6.43
C GLN A 139 12.62 12.24 -5.63
N GLU A 140 12.63 13.51 -6.02
CA GLU A 140 11.84 14.56 -5.36
C GLU A 140 10.33 14.26 -5.42
N ALA A 141 9.84 13.78 -6.58
CA ALA A 141 8.43 13.43 -6.74
C ALA A 141 8.03 12.23 -5.87
N VAL A 142 8.89 11.21 -5.79
CA VAL A 142 8.73 10.05 -4.90
C VAL A 142 8.67 10.50 -3.44
N ASP A 143 9.60 11.36 -3.02
CA ASP A 143 9.68 11.86 -1.64
C ASP A 143 8.43 12.66 -1.27
N GLY A 144 8.01 13.55 -2.18
CA GLY A 144 6.79 14.32 -1.99
C GLY A 144 5.53 13.44 -1.90
N LEU A 145 5.44 12.38 -2.72
CA LEU A 145 4.34 11.41 -2.60
C LEU A 145 4.37 10.65 -1.27
N VAL A 146 5.55 10.23 -0.79
CA VAL A 146 5.67 9.52 0.50
C VAL A 146 5.26 10.41 1.68
N LEU A 147 5.59 11.69 1.64
CA LEU A 147 5.12 12.67 2.64
C LEU A 147 3.59 12.84 2.59
N GLU A 148 2.98 12.86 1.40
CA GLU A 148 1.52 12.87 1.30
C GLU A 148 0.91 11.59 1.85
N LEU A 149 1.48 10.43 1.54
CA LEU A 149 1.06 9.14 2.10
C LEU A 149 1.14 9.14 3.62
N GLU A 150 2.13 9.81 4.22
CA GLU A 150 2.20 9.98 5.66
C GLU A 150 1.03 10.80 6.22
N ARG A 151 0.67 11.92 5.58
CA ARG A 151 -0.52 12.71 5.94
C ARG A 151 -1.79 11.85 5.89
N TRP A 152 -1.99 11.14 4.79
CA TRP A 152 -3.15 10.24 4.59
C TRP A 152 -3.17 9.06 5.55
N SER A 153 -1.99 8.56 5.94
CA SER A 153 -1.83 7.50 6.93
C SER A 153 -2.23 7.94 8.33
N ILE A 154 -1.92 9.19 8.69
CA ILE A 154 -2.34 9.78 9.96
C ILE A 154 -3.87 9.94 9.98
N GLU A 155 -4.47 10.38 8.87
CA GLU A 155 -5.93 10.49 8.74
C GLU A 155 -6.62 9.13 8.90
N LEU A 156 -6.15 8.10 8.20
CA LEU A 156 -6.65 6.72 8.30
C LEU A 156 -6.66 6.22 9.74
N GLN A 157 -5.56 6.44 10.46
CA GLN A 157 -5.42 6.02 11.86
C GLN A 157 -6.31 6.82 12.83
N ARG A 158 -6.65 8.07 12.50
CA ARG A 158 -7.38 8.98 13.41
C ARG A 158 -8.88 8.96 13.23
N HIS A 159 -9.40 8.65 12.03
CA HIS A 159 -10.83 8.73 11.77
C HIS A 159 -11.63 7.63 12.49
N CYS A 160 -11.16 6.39 12.38
CA CYS A 160 -11.75 5.21 12.99
C CYS A 160 -10.65 4.34 13.63
N PRO A 161 -10.06 4.78 14.76
CA PRO A 161 -8.89 4.11 15.34
C PRO A 161 -9.18 2.68 15.79
N GLU A 162 -10.38 2.38 16.28
CA GLU A 162 -10.79 1.03 16.69
C GLU A 162 -10.78 0.06 15.49
N ASP A 163 -11.44 0.45 14.40
CA ASP A 163 -11.53 -0.35 13.18
C ASP A 163 -10.15 -0.54 12.55
N TRP A 164 -9.35 0.53 12.50
CA TRP A 164 -7.96 0.45 12.04
C TRP A 164 -7.11 -0.49 12.90
N ASN A 165 -7.22 -0.42 14.23
CA ASN A 165 -6.47 -1.30 15.13
C ASN A 165 -6.87 -2.77 14.94
N GLN A 166 -8.16 -3.06 14.76
CA GLN A 166 -8.61 -4.42 14.45
C GLN A 166 -8.09 -4.89 13.09
N CYS A 167 -8.16 -4.06 12.06
CA CYS A 167 -7.67 -4.38 10.72
C CYS A 167 -6.15 -4.59 10.70
N SER A 168 -5.38 -3.69 11.31
CA SER A 168 -3.93 -3.78 11.39
C SER A 168 -3.49 -5.02 12.17
N ALA A 169 -4.18 -5.40 13.25
CA ALA A 169 -3.92 -6.66 13.94
C ALA A 169 -4.06 -7.89 13.02
N ILE A 170 -5.06 -7.89 12.13
CA ILE A 170 -5.24 -8.96 11.13
C ILE A 170 -4.11 -8.92 10.10
N LEU A 171 -3.73 -7.74 9.61
CA LEU A 171 -2.62 -7.57 8.67
C LEU A 171 -1.30 -8.09 9.25
N VAL A 172 -0.96 -7.72 10.49
CA VAL A 172 0.23 -8.19 11.20
C VAL A 172 0.20 -9.72 11.37
N ARG A 173 -0.94 -10.29 11.76
CA ARG A 173 -1.08 -11.77 11.85
C ARG A 173 -0.87 -12.45 10.50
N CYS A 174 -1.37 -11.88 9.41
CA CYS A 174 -1.16 -12.39 8.06
C CYS A 174 0.31 -12.31 7.61
N LEU A 175 1.06 -11.33 8.14
CA LEU A 175 2.48 -11.14 7.87
C LEU A 175 3.38 -12.09 8.67
N VAL A 176 3.09 -12.27 9.96
CA VAL A 176 3.90 -13.10 10.88
C VAL A 176 3.52 -14.58 10.79
N GLY A 177 2.23 -14.90 10.71
CA GLY A 177 1.69 -16.27 10.80
C GLY A 177 1.54 -17.01 9.47
N GLY A 178 2.06 -16.42 8.38
CA GLY A 178 1.86 -16.90 7.03
C GLY A 178 2.34 -18.32 6.72
N ASP A 179 3.30 -18.81 7.49
CA ASP A 179 3.97 -20.09 7.25
C ASP A 179 3.61 -21.18 8.26
N THR A 180 3.15 -20.82 9.47
CA THR A 180 2.82 -21.78 10.54
C THR A 180 1.49 -22.51 10.32
N VAL A 181 0.52 -21.89 9.65
CA VAL A 181 -0.79 -22.53 9.37
C VAL A 181 -0.67 -23.64 8.30
N ARG A 182 0.27 -23.52 7.35
CA ARG A 182 0.47 -24.53 6.30
C ARG A 182 1.23 -25.77 6.79
N GLN A 183 2.00 -25.68 7.87
CA GLN A 183 2.68 -26.85 8.44
C GLN A 183 1.76 -27.73 9.30
N ARG A 184 0.81 -27.15 10.05
CA ARG A 184 -0.10 -27.94 10.91
C ARG A 184 -1.11 -28.83 10.15
N GLN A 185 -1.38 -28.55 8.87
CA GLN A 185 -2.25 -29.41 8.06
C GLN A 185 -1.53 -30.62 7.43
N LYS A 186 -0.19 -30.71 7.51
CA LYS A 186 0.57 -31.84 6.95
C LYS A 186 0.89 -32.96 7.96
N GLU A 187 0.57 -32.81 9.24
CA GLU A 187 0.96 -33.74 10.30
C GLU A 187 -0.22 -34.38 11.06
N VAL A 188 -1.32 -34.69 10.37
CA VAL A 188 -2.30 -35.64 10.93
C VAL A 188 -2.35 -36.89 10.05
N PRO A 189 -1.49 -37.89 10.31
CA PRO A 189 -1.75 -39.22 9.78
C PRO A 189 -2.99 -39.75 10.50
N PHE A 190 -4.10 -39.82 9.77
CA PHE A 190 -5.30 -40.54 10.18
C PHE A 190 -4.88 -42.01 10.39
N ARG A 191 -4.71 -42.42 11.66
CA ARG A 191 -4.66 -43.85 12.01
C ARG A 191 -6.10 -44.30 12.24
N VAL A 192 -6.57 -45.17 11.34
CA VAL A 192 -7.77 -46.00 11.50
C VAL A 192 -7.43 -47.18 12.40
#